data_AF-A0A2S0QX32-F1
#
_entry.id   AF-A0A2S0QX32-F1
#
_cell.length_a   1.000
_cell.length_b   1.000
_cell.length_c   1.000
_cell.angle_alpha   90.00
_cell.angle_beta   90.00
_cell.angle_gamma   90.00
#
_symmetry.space_group_name_H-M   'P 1'
#
loop_
_entity.id
_entity.type
_entity.pdbx_description
1 polymer ?
#
loop_
_entity_poly.entity_id
_entity_poly.type
_entity_poly.pdbx_seq_one_letter_code
_entity_poly.pdbx_strand_id
1 'polypeptide(L)'
;MPIVKRILCLANSKKMSGRCVAGREVLDTAPGPWIRPVSARPTEEVSEDERQYQDGSDPRVLDVIDVPLIRHQPHACQTENWLLDPGYYWTKVRQVGWAELQRYVENPATLWTNTRSTYNGANDEILQADADALPNSLVLIRIPSLELRVFAPGAAFGNPKRRVQAKDTLNKSAFYWK
;
A
#
# COMPACT_ATOMS: atom_id res chain seq x y z
N MET A 1 -22.69 5.05 15.44
CA MET A 1 -22.54 5.52 14.04
C MET A 1 -21.15 5.15 13.58
N PRO A 2 -20.97 4.55 12.39
CA PRO A 2 -19.65 4.21 11.89
C PRO A 2 -18.82 5.47 11.69
N ILE A 3 -17.52 5.37 11.94
CA ILE A 3 -16.57 6.43 11.59
C ILE A 3 -16.34 6.31 10.09
N VAL A 4 -16.75 7.32 9.32
CA VAL A 4 -16.49 7.32 7.88
C VAL A 4 -15.23 8.12 7.61
N LYS A 5 -14.25 7.49 6.96
CA LYS A 5 -13.06 8.18 6.44
C LYS A 5 -13.11 8.24 4.93
N ARG A 6 -12.93 9.44 4.39
CA ARG A 6 -12.75 9.67 2.96
C ARG A 6 -11.29 9.46 2.60
N ILE A 7 -11.00 8.54 1.69
CA ILE A 7 -9.63 8.23 1.29
C ILE A 7 -9.48 8.29 -0.23
N LEU A 8 -8.31 8.72 -0.70
CA LEU A 8 -7.86 8.47 -2.06
C LEU A 8 -7.26 7.07 -2.11
N CYS A 9 -7.90 6.15 -2.84
CA CYS A 9 -7.42 4.79 -3.04
C CYS A 9 -6.12 4.80 -3.86
N LEU A 10 -5.01 4.41 -3.23
CA LEU A 10 -3.66 4.39 -3.82
C LEU A 10 -3.12 2.97 -4.02
N ALA A 11 -3.70 2.00 -3.32
CA ALA A 11 -3.44 0.59 -3.52
C ALA A 11 -4.76 -0.17 -3.54
N ASN A 12 -4.90 -1.06 -4.51
CA ASN A 12 -5.91 -2.10 -4.51
C ASN A 12 -5.31 -3.37 -5.09
N SER A 13 -4.65 -4.16 -4.24
CA SER A 13 -3.89 -5.35 -4.63
C SER A 13 -4.53 -6.63 -4.10
N LYS A 14 -4.23 -7.76 -4.76
CA LYS A 14 -4.70 -9.08 -4.32
C LYS A 14 -3.92 -9.51 -3.07
N LYS A 15 -4.64 -9.94 -2.03
CA LYS A 15 -4.08 -10.54 -0.81
C LYS A 15 -4.81 -11.86 -0.55
N MET A 16 -4.16 -12.98 -0.82
CA MET A 16 -4.78 -14.31 -0.74
C MET A 16 -6.04 -14.43 -1.62
N SER A 17 -7.20 -14.70 -1.01
CA SER A 17 -8.52 -14.74 -1.66
C SER A 17 -9.22 -13.38 -1.67
N GLY A 18 -8.77 -12.40 -0.87
CA GLY A 18 -9.34 -11.06 -0.81
C GLY A 18 -8.40 -10.00 -1.38
N ARG A 19 -8.54 -8.78 -0.87
CA ARG A 19 -7.74 -7.63 -1.31
C ARG A 19 -7.16 -6.83 -0.15
N CYS A 20 -6.08 -6.14 -0.44
CA CYS A 20 -5.54 -5.07 0.39
C CYS A 20 -5.88 -3.75 -0.32
N VAL A 21 -6.68 -2.91 0.33
CA VAL A 21 -6.95 -1.55 -0.12
C VAL A 21 -6.28 -0.60 0.84
N ALA A 22 -5.59 0.41 0.32
CA ALA A 22 -5.01 1.46 1.15
C ALA A 22 -5.04 2.81 0.43
N GLY A 23 -5.09 3.87 1.22
CA GLY A 23 -5.17 5.22 0.70
C GLY A 23 -4.76 6.28 1.70
N ARG A 24 -4.60 7.51 1.22
CA ARG A 24 -4.40 8.68 2.06
C ARG A 24 -5.74 9.32 2.35
N GLU A 25 -5.98 9.68 3.60
CA GLU A 25 -7.19 10.41 3.98
C GLU A 25 -7.27 11.76 3.24
N VAL A 26 -8.45 12.10 2.75
CA VAL A 26 -8.71 13.36 2.04
C VAL A 26 -9.19 14.38 3.05
N LEU A 27 -8.35 15.36 3.37
CA LEU A 27 -8.70 16.51 4.21
C LEU A 27 -8.71 17.78 3.36
N ASP A 28 -9.36 18.83 3.85
CA ASP A 28 -9.57 20.09 3.11
C ASP A 28 -8.26 20.79 2.73
N THR A 29 -7.24 20.70 3.60
CA THR A 29 -6.00 21.47 3.46
C THR A 29 -4.84 20.68 2.88
N ALA A 30 -4.77 19.36 3.12
CA ALA A 30 -3.65 18.51 2.74
C ALA A 30 -4.03 17.02 2.81
N PRO A 31 -3.26 16.11 2.19
CA PRO A 31 -3.39 14.69 2.44
C PRO A 31 -3.23 14.35 3.93
N GLY A 32 -4.26 13.74 4.51
CA GLY A 32 -4.23 13.19 5.86
C GLY A 32 -3.39 11.91 5.97
N PRO A 33 -3.49 11.17 7.07
CA PRO A 33 -2.71 9.95 7.31
C PRO A 33 -3.06 8.83 6.31
N TRP A 34 -2.20 7.82 6.26
CA TRP A 34 -2.51 6.56 5.61
C TRP A 34 -3.62 5.83 6.36
N ILE A 35 -4.55 5.27 5.60
CA ILE A 35 -5.67 4.46 6.08
C ILE A 35 -5.70 3.18 5.26
N ARG A 36 -5.69 2.05 5.96
CA ARG A 36 -5.78 0.71 5.37
C ARG A 36 -6.94 -0.06 6.03
N PRO A 37 -8.09 -0.13 5.37
CA PRO A 37 -9.20 -0.96 5.85
C PRO A 37 -8.77 -2.43 5.93
N VAL A 38 -9.01 -3.04 7.07
CA VAL A 38 -8.79 -4.48 7.33
C VAL A 38 -10.07 -5.10 7.84
N SER A 39 -10.30 -6.37 7.47
CA SER A 39 -11.42 -7.14 8.01
C SER A 39 -11.11 -7.68 9.41
N ALA A 40 -12.14 -8.20 10.08
CA ALA A 40 -11.97 -8.93 11.34
C ALA A 40 -11.45 -10.38 11.15
N ARG A 41 -11.19 -10.81 9.90
CA ARG A 41 -10.71 -12.17 9.61
C ARG A 41 -9.26 -12.35 10.03
N PRO A 42 -8.81 -13.60 10.30
CA PRO A 42 -7.43 -13.86 10.75
C PRO A 42 -6.34 -13.32 9.82
N THR A 43 -6.59 -13.30 8.52
CA THR A 43 -5.63 -12.84 7.49
C THR A 43 -5.85 -11.38 7.09
N GLU A 44 -6.80 -10.68 7.71
CA GLU A 44 -7.09 -9.23 7.59
C GLU A 44 -7.40 -8.69 6.18
N GLU A 45 -7.38 -9.53 5.15
CA GLU A 45 -7.79 -9.14 3.79
C GLU A 45 -9.24 -8.68 3.79
N VAL A 46 -9.59 -7.75 2.91
CA VAL A 46 -10.97 -7.31 2.67
C VAL A 46 -11.59 -8.22 1.60
N SER A 47 -12.80 -8.72 1.84
CA SER A 47 -13.47 -9.63 0.92
C SER A 47 -14.04 -8.85 -0.27
N GLU A 48 -14.59 -9.57 -1.23
CA GLU A 48 -15.34 -8.95 -2.32
C GLU A 48 -16.57 -8.20 -1.78
N ASP A 49 -17.43 -8.88 -1.02
CA ASP A 49 -18.66 -8.28 -0.48
C ASP A 49 -18.41 -7.06 0.43
N GLU A 50 -17.31 -7.04 1.19
CA GLU A 50 -16.98 -5.95 2.11
C GLU A 50 -16.47 -4.67 1.45
N ARG A 51 -15.90 -4.77 0.24
CA ARG A 51 -15.28 -3.61 -0.45
C ARG A 51 -16.11 -3.07 -1.60
N GLN A 52 -17.12 -3.83 -2.04
CA GLN A 52 -17.97 -3.42 -3.14
C GLN A 52 -18.76 -2.15 -2.79
N TYR A 53 -19.02 -1.36 -3.81
CA TYR A 53 -20.02 -0.32 -3.74
C TYR A 53 -21.42 -0.94 -3.77
N GLN A 54 -22.45 -0.13 -3.49
CA GLN A 54 -23.83 -0.59 -3.50
C GLN A 54 -24.28 -1.17 -4.86
N ASP A 55 -23.66 -0.74 -5.96
CA ASP A 55 -23.92 -1.25 -7.32
C ASP A 55 -23.15 -2.55 -7.65
N GLY A 56 -22.41 -3.12 -6.69
CA GLY A 56 -21.58 -4.31 -6.85
C GLY A 56 -20.24 -4.06 -7.54
N SER A 57 -19.94 -2.83 -7.96
CA SER A 57 -18.65 -2.53 -8.56
C SER A 57 -17.55 -2.31 -7.50
N ASP A 58 -16.31 -2.53 -7.93
CA ASP A 58 -15.13 -2.51 -7.06
C ASP A 58 -14.42 -1.16 -7.05
N PRO A 59 -13.78 -0.77 -5.92
CA PRO A 59 -12.94 0.40 -5.87
C PRO A 59 -11.74 0.27 -6.80
N ARG A 60 -11.38 1.37 -7.47
CA ARG A 60 -10.20 1.42 -8.34
C ARG A 60 -9.14 2.33 -7.74
N VAL A 61 -7.88 2.10 -8.12
CA VAL A 61 -6.82 3.07 -7.82
C VAL A 61 -7.22 4.41 -8.44
N LEU A 62 -6.98 5.50 -7.71
CA LEU A 62 -7.41 6.87 -7.98
C LEU A 62 -8.88 7.20 -7.71
N ASP A 63 -9.68 6.24 -7.22
CA ASP A 63 -11.00 6.57 -6.70
C ASP A 63 -10.90 7.26 -5.33
N VAL A 64 -11.66 8.33 -5.15
CA VAL A 64 -11.95 8.88 -3.82
C VAL A 64 -13.18 8.17 -3.30
N ILE A 65 -13.02 7.53 -2.14
CA ILE A 65 -14.03 6.65 -1.56
C ILE A 65 -14.28 6.99 -0.10
N ASP A 66 -15.53 6.89 0.32
CA ASP A 66 -15.92 6.92 1.73
C ASP A 66 -15.94 5.48 2.25
N VAL A 67 -15.17 5.22 3.30
CA VAL A 67 -15.00 3.90 3.90
C VAL A 67 -15.55 3.90 5.34
N PRO A 68 -16.58 3.09 5.62
CA PRO A 68 -17.09 2.87 6.97
C PRO A 68 -16.10 2.07 7.83
N LEU A 69 -15.74 2.61 8.97
CA LEU A 69 -14.75 2.05 9.89
C LEU A 69 -15.29 1.99 11.32
N ILE A 70 -14.80 1.00 12.08
CA ILE A 70 -15.13 0.79 13.49
C ILE A 70 -14.11 1.48 14.39
N ARG A 71 -12.81 1.19 14.20
CA ARG A 71 -11.73 1.73 15.04
C ARG A 71 -10.36 1.59 14.38
N HIS A 72 -9.41 2.37 14.86
CA HIS A 72 -7.99 2.19 14.57
C HIS A 72 -7.50 0.87 15.17
N GLN A 73 -6.77 0.07 14.40
CA GLN A 73 -6.30 -1.28 14.79
C GLN A 73 -4.89 -1.56 14.23
N PRO A 74 -3.87 -0.79 14.65
CA PRO A 74 -2.50 -0.98 14.17
C PRO A 74 -2.00 -2.39 14.50
N HIS A 75 -1.21 -2.98 13.61
CA HIS A 75 -0.61 -4.31 13.79
C HIS A 75 0.83 -4.32 13.28
N ALA A 76 1.78 -4.45 14.22
CA ALA A 76 3.21 -4.42 13.92
C ALA A 76 3.54 -3.12 13.15
N CYS A 77 4.38 -3.19 12.11
CA CYS A 77 4.69 -2.06 11.24
C CYS A 77 3.50 -1.42 10.50
N GLN A 78 2.34 -2.10 10.43
CA GLN A 78 1.15 -1.63 9.71
C GLN A 78 0.30 -0.74 10.62
N THR A 79 0.86 0.40 10.97
CA THR A 79 0.25 1.38 11.88
C THR A 79 -1.01 2.02 11.29
N GLU A 80 -1.15 2.00 9.97
CA GLU A 80 -2.27 2.57 9.21
C GLU A 80 -3.55 1.72 9.21
N ASN A 81 -3.56 0.57 9.89
CA ASN A 81 -4.70 -0.34 9.91
C ASN A 81 -5.93 0.25 10.61
N TRP A 82 -7.09 0.12 9.97
CA TRP A 82 -8.40 0.42 10.55
C TRP A 82 -9.34 -0.75 10.31
N LEU A 83 -10.01 -1.20 11.39
CA LEU A 83 -11.04 -2.22 11.28
C LEU A 83 -12.24 -1.64 10.54
N LEU A 84 -12.61 -2.26 9.40
CA LEU A 84 -13.77 -1.86 8.62
C LEU A 84 -15.08 -2.29 9.26
N ASP A 85 -16.16 -1.59 8.93
CA ASP A 85 -17.52 -1.99 9.28
C ASP A 85 -18.16 -2.76 8.10
N PRO A 86 -18.33 -4.09 8.20
CA PRO A 86 -18.86 -4.90 7.10
C PRO A 86 -20.38 -4.72 6.90
N GLY A 87 -21.06 -3.99 7.81
CA GLY A 87 -22.50 -3.73 7.70
C GLY A 87 -22.85 -2.64 6.69
N TYR A 88 -21.87 -1.95 6.10
CA TYR A 88 -22.09 -0.81 5.21
C TYR A 88 -21.24 -0.91 3.94
N TYR A 89 -21.85 -0.55 2.81
CA TYR A 89 -21.15 -0.42 1.54
C TYR A 89 -20.19 0.76 1.56
N TRP A 90 -19.10 0.63 0.80
CA TRP A 90 -18.26 1.77 0.48
C TRP A 90 -18.97 2.66 -0.53
N THR A 91 -18.64 3.95 -0.54
CA THR A 91 -19.24 4.89 -1.49
C THR A 91 -18.16 5.53 -2.36
N LYS A 92 -18.29 5.41 -3.68
CA LYS A 92 -17.47 6.17 -4.61
C LYS A 92 -17.94 7.61 -4.67
N VAL A 93 -17.03 8.55 -4.38
CA VAL A 93 -17.32 9.99 -4.43
C VAL A 93 -16.97 10.55 -5.80
N ARG A 94 -15.75 10.25 -6.27
CA ARG A 94 -15.21 10.72 -7.55
C ARG A 94 -13.95 9.94 -7.90
N GLN A 95 -13.34 10.28 -9.03
CA GLN A 95 -12.01 9.80 -9.41
C GLN A 95 -11.07 11.00 -9.59
N VAL A 96 -9.80 10.84 -9.24
CA VAL A 96 -8.79 11.90 -9.36
C VAL A 96 -7.91 11.71 -10.59
N GLY A 97 -7.44 12.83 -11.13
CA GLY A 97 -6.44 12.86 -12.19
C GLY A 97 -5.01 12.99 -11.66
N TRP A 98 -4.05 12.94 -12.59
CA TRP A 98 -2.61 13.03 -12.29
C TRP A 98 -2.22 14.27 -11.48
N ALA A 99 -2.77 15.43 -11.83
CA ALA A 99 -2.43 16.70 -11.17
C ALA A 99 -2.80 16.71 -9.67
N GLU A 100 -3.91 16.09 -9.30
CA GLU A 100 -4.31 15.95 -7.90
C GLU A 100 -3.48 14.89 -7.19
N LEU A 101 -3.19 13.76 -7.85
CA LEU A 101 -2.33 12.71 -7.31
C LEU A 101 -0.96 13.24 -6.88
N GLN A 102 -0.38 14.21 -7.62
CA GLN A 102 0.91 14.80 -7.25
C GLN A 102 0.92 15.42 -5.84
N ARG A 103 -0.24 15.85 -5.32
CA ARG A 103 -0.35 16.41 -3.96
C ARG A 103 -0.11 15.38 -2.87
N TYR A 104 -0.29 14.10 -3.19
CA TYR A 104 -0.13 12.98 -2.27
C TYR A 104 1.28 12.36 -2.32
N VAL A 105 2.14 12.82 -3.24
CA VAL A 105 3.51 12.32 -3.37
C VAL A 105 4.35 12.82 -2.19
N GLU A 106 5.00 11.86 -1.55
CA GLU A 106 5.92 12.03 -0.44
C GLU A 106 7.36 12.03 -0.98
N ASN A 107 8.24 12.79 -0.32
CA ASN A 107 9.65 12.91 -0.70
C ASN A 107 10.55 12.56 0.49
N PRO A 108 10.53 11.32 0.98
CA PRO A 108 11.35 10.93 2.13
C PRO A 108 12.84 10.86 1.71
N ALA A 109 13.75 11.11 2.67
CA ALA A 109 15.19 11.04 2.42
C ALA A 109 15.65 9.61 2.07
N THR A 110 15.08 8.62 2.76
CA THR A 110 15.22 7.19 2.50
C THR A 110 13.82 6.59 2.48
N LEU A 111 13.60 5.47 1.78
CA LEU A 111 12.27 4.84 1.85
C LEU A 111 11.99 4.36 3.28
N TRP A 112 12.95 3.64 3.85
CA TRP A 112 12.92 3.12 5.22
C TRP A 112 14.28 3.32 5.89
N THR A 113 14.83 2.29 6.55
CA THR A 113 16.12 2.36 7.26
C THR A 113 17.35 2.08 6.40
N ASN A 114 17.19 1.41 5.23
CA ASN A 114 18.28 1.04 4.32
C ASN A 114 19.42 0.23 5.00
N THR A 115 19.10 -0.60 5.99
CA THR A 115 20.11 -1.30 6.81
C THR A 115 20.52 -2.66 6.24
N ARG A 116 19.74 -3.25 5.34
CA ARG A 116 19.96 -4.62 4.84
C ARG A 116 19.66 -4.78 3.35
N SER A 117 20.30 -5.79 2.76
CA SER A 117 20.18 -6.14 1.34
C SER A 117 20.29 -7.65 1.17
N THR A 118 19.50 -8.22 0.27
CA THR A 118 19.67 -9.60 -0.18
C THR A 118 20.81 -9.71 -1.20
N TYR A 119 21.28 -10.93 -1.48
CA TYR A 119 22.38 -11.16 -2.42
C TYR A 119 22.19 -10.54 -3.81
N ASN A 120 20.94 -10.47 -4.30
CA ASN A 120 20.60 -9.90 -5.61
C ASN A 120 19.86 -8.55 -5.47
N GLY A 121 19.91 -7.91 -4.30
CA GLY A 121 19.18 -6.69 -4.02
C GLY A 121 20.06 -5.62 -3.37
N ALA A 122 19.50 -4.42 -3.26
CA ALA A 122 20.05 -3.34 -2.46
C ALA A 122 18.89 -2.65 -1.75
N ASN A 123 18.99 -2.53 -0.43
CA ASN A 123 17.96 -1.97 0.44
C ASN A 123 16.58 -2.65 0.27
N ASP A 124 16.58 -3.95 -0.02
CA ASP A 124 15.38 -4.76 -0.31
C ASP A 124 14.94 -5.65 0.87
N GLU A 125 15.50 -5.40 2.06
CA GLU A 125 15.17 -6.10 3.29
C GLU A 125 15.16 -5.13 4.48
N ILE A 126 14.24 -5.35 5.41
CA ILE A 126 14.17 -4.68 6.71
C ILE A 126 13.91 -5.73 7.78
N LEU A 127 14.52 -5.58 8.96
CA LEU A 127 14.20 -6.42 10.11
C LEU A 127 12.81 -6.08 10.64
N GLN A 128 12.08 -7.08 11.13
CA GLN A 128 10.75 -6.85 11.69
C GLN A 128 10.78 -5.81 12.83
N ALA A 129 11.75 -5.90 13.74
CA ALA A 129 11.89 -4.96 14.85
C ALA A 129 12.14 -3.51 14.37
N ASP A 130 12.92 -3.33 13.30
CA ASP A 130 13.13 -2.01 12.70
C ASP A 130 11.85 -1.50 12.04
N ALA A 131 11.11 -2.38 11.35
CA ALA A 131 9.86 -2.05 10.70
C ALA A 131 8.76 -1.66 11.72
N ASP A 132 8.69 -2.35 12.85
CA ASP A 132 7.71 -2.09 13.91
C ASP A 132 7.94 -0.75 14.62
N ALA A 133 9.17 -0.22 14.56
CA ALA A 133 9.52 1.09 15.06
C ALA A 133 9.19 2.23 14.08
N LEU A 134 8.84 1.92 12.82
CA LEU A 134 8.50 2.93 11.82
C LEU A 134 7.09 3.47 12.04
N PRO A 135 6.86 4.76 11.76
CA PRO A 135 5.54 5.38 11.94
C PRO A 135 4.49 4.90 10.94
N ASN A 136 4.89 4.29 9.82
CA ASN A 136 4.01 3.80 8.75
C ASN A 136 4.72 2.74 7.89
N SER A 137 3.95 1.85 7.26
CA SER A 137 4.47 0.86 6.31
C SER A 137 4.24 1.21 4.83
N LEU A 138 3.54 2.32 4.56
CA LEU A 138 3.19 2.78 3.23
C LEU A 138 3.74 4.17 2.94
N VAL A 139 4.13 4.39 1.69
CA VAL A 139 4.59 5.69 1.19
C VAL A 139 4.30 5.78 -0.30
N LEU A 140 3.88 6.96 -0.77
CA LEU A 140 3.70 7.22 -2.19
C LEU A 140 4.84 8.09 -2.69
N ILE A 141 5.78 7.52 -3.43
CA ILE A 141 6.90 8.28 -4.02
C ILE A 141 6.75 8.42 -5.53
N ARG A 142 7.36 9.47 -6.08
CA ARG A 142 7.55 9.61 -7.52
C ARG A 142 8.92 9.05 -7.90
N ILE A 143 8.90 8.04 -8.75
CA ILE A 143 10.09 7.46 -9.35
C ILE A 143 10.28 8.05 -10.76
N PRO A 144 11.37 8.79 -11.03
CA PRO A 144 11.59 9.40 -12.34
C PRO A 144 12.01 8.37 -13.41
N SER A 145 12.64 7.26 -13.01
CA SER A 145 13.14 6.23 -13.92
C SER A 145 13.08 4.84 -13.28
N LEU A 146 12.30 3.94 -13.85
CA LEU A 146 12.16 2.57 -13.35
C LEU A 146 12.81 1.57 -14.34
N GLU A 147 13.77 0.78 -13.86
CA GLU A 147 14.37 -0.33 -14.62
C GLU A 147 13.77 -1.66 -14.14
N LEU A 148 13.13 -2.43 -15.02
CA LEU A 148 12.62 -3.76 -14.70
C LEU A 148 13.64 -4.82 -15.13
N ARG A 149 14.20 -5.54 -14.15
CA ARG A 149 15.15 -6.64 -14.39
C ARG A 149 14.44 -7.97 -14.32
N VAL A 150 14.64 -8.83 -15.32
CA VAL A 150 14.14 -10.20 -15.33
C VAL A 150 15.33 -11.15 -15.36
N PHE A 151 15.47 -11.98 -14.33
CA PHE A 151 16.59 -12.91 -14.19
C PHE A 151 16.18 -14.20 -13.48
N ALA A 152 17.01 -15.23 -13.55
CA ALA A 152 16.77 -16.53 -12.92
C ALA A 152 17.84 -16.78 -11.83
N PRO A 153 17.65 -16.25 -10.60
CA PRO A 153 18.70 -16.29 -9.57
C PRO A 153 19.08 -17.72 -9.15
N GLY A 154 18.16 -18.67 -9.26
CA GLY A 154 18.38 -20.07 -8.93
C GLY A 154 18.91 -20.93 -10.09
N ALA A 155 19.15 -20.36 -11.28
CA ALA A 155 19.55 -21.13 -12.45
C ALA A 155 20.85 -21.93 -12.20
N ALA A 156 21.82 -21.33 -11.51
CA ALA A 156 23.07 -21.98 -11.11
C ALA A 156 22.87 -23.12 -10.08
N PHE A 157 21.70 -23.18 -9.43
CA PHE A 157 21.33 -24.16 -8.42
C PHE A 157 20.20 -25.10 -8.88
N GLY A 158 19.96 -25.19 -10.20
CA GLY A 158 18.93 -26.07 -10.77
C GLY A 158 17.49 -25.57 -10.63
N ASN A 159 17.26 -24.34 -10.18
CA ASN A 159 15.94 -23.72 -10.07
C ASN A 159 15.84 -22.44 -10.93
N PRO A 160 15.57 -22.55 -12.25
CA PRO A 160 15.59 -21.43 -13.18
C PRO A 160 14.33 -20.55 -13.12
N LYS A 161 13.61 -20.52 -12.00
CA LYS A 161 12.42 -19.69 -11.84
C LYS A 161 12.79 -18.21 -12.04
N ARG A 162 12.15 -17.59 -13.03
CA ARG A 162 12.35 -16.17 -13.33
C ARG A 162 11.77 -15.31 -12.21
N ARG A 163 12.52 -14.28 -11.85
CA ARG A 163 12.13 -13.21 -10.93
C ARG A 163 12.16 -11.90 -11.69
N VAL A 164 11.14 -11.08 -11.48
CA VAL A 164 11.13 -9.68 -11.87
C VAL A 164 11.55 -8.86 -10.66
N GLN A 165 12.39 -7.86 -10.87
CA GLN A 165 12.82 -6.93 -9.83
C GLN A 165 12.87 -5.54 -10.40
N ALA A 166 12.18 -4.61 -9.77
CA ALA A 166 12.26 -3.21 -10.17
C ALA A 166 13.46 -2.56 -9.51
N LYS A 167 14.24 -1.79 -10.26
CA LYS A 167 15.39 -1.03 -9.79
C LYS A 167 15.15 0.45 -10.05
N ASP A 168 15.40 1.25 -9.03
CA ASP A 168 15.37 2.71 -9.10
C ASP A 168 16.45 3.30 -8.19
N THR A 169 16.70 4.60 -8.36
CA THR A 169 17.55 5.40 -7.48
C THR A 169 16.71 6.48 -6.81
N LEU A 170 16.43 6.30 -5.50
CA LEU A 170 15.86 7.34 -4.67
C LEU A 170 17.00 8.01 -3.90
N ASN A 171 17.18 9.33 -4.08
CA ASN A 171 18.22 10.12 -3.42
C ASN A 171 19.64 9.52 -3.49
N LYS A 172 20.03 8.99 -4.65
CA LYS A 172 21.33 8.32 -4.93
C LYS A 172 21.51 6.94 -4.30
N SER A 173 20.51 6.42 -3.58
CA SER A 173 20.50 5.02 -3.11
C SER A 173 19.74 4.15 -4.09
N ALA A 174 20.37 3.04 -4.51
CA ALA A 174 19.70 2.03 -5.33
C ALA A 174 18.72 1.24 -4.46
N PHE A 175 17.53 1.03 -4.99
CA PHE A 175 16.51 0.17 -4.39
C PHE A 175 16.12 -0.92 -5.37
N TYR A 176 15.87 -2.11 -4.84
CA TYR A 176 15.39 -3.23 -5.61
C TYR A 176 14.10 -3.80 -5.03
N TRP A 177 13.01 -3.79 -5.79
CA TRP A 177 11.69 -4.19 -5.33
C TRP A 177 11.31 -5.58 -5.82
N LYS A 178 10.57 -6.35 -5.02
CA LYS A 178 9.94 -7.63 -5.40
C LYS A 178 8.51 -7.42 -5.86
#